data_AF-A0A3P7MUD2-F1
#
_entry.id   AF-A0A3P7MUD2-F1
#
_cell.length_a   1.000
_cell.length_b   1.000
_cell.length_c   1.000
_cell.angle_alpha   90.00
_cell.angle_beta   90.00
_cell.angle_gamma   90.00
#
_symmetry.space_group_name_H-M   'P 1'
#
loop_
_entity.id
_entity.type
_entity.pdbx_description
1 polymer ?
#
loop_
_entity_poly.entity_id
_entity_poly.type
_entity_poly.pdbx_seq_one_letter_code
_entity_poly.pdbx_strand_id
1 'polypeptide(L)'
;MQPGFDPNKEKKNGGESREGSCDRSECALQKTCSLNLVPSCLKTVTDACGKNFYHLTKGEHVCGPCYDELWMTGHIHAQHFADWKVAWCKMSRCFPTPRFFVQDQLLPYWLECTKCHKYRKYDSEALKVITVPEIESFSCSDCSAPEDRLAIEARNPNWILSAAVAPLLHNSPSLYYLKDHYYLDEVGVSPAAASYPEDITIPSSSFMAPFHIPEQPMAFCVRPDVMEYDELKRFPQYSAEPIIYLGLRNLIITLWNMNPCVSSPLRDF
;
A
#
# COMPACT_ATOMS: atom_id res chain seq x y z
N MET A 1 47.30 28.60 0.64
CA MET A 1 46.56 27.95 1.74
C MET A 1 45.16 27.64 1.22
N GLN A 2 44.96 26.42 0.72
CA GLN A 2 43.64 25.93 0.32
C GLN A 2 42.96 25.27 1.53
N PRO A 3 41.65 25.47 1.75
CA PRO A 3 40.93 24.75 2.79
C PRO A 3 40.81 23.28 2.41
N GLY A 4 41.12 22.41 3.38
CA GLY A 4 41.15 20.96 3.22
C GLY A 4 39.77 20.39 2.87
N PHE A 5 39.75 19.59 1.81
CA PHE A 5 38.62 18.74 1.47
C PHE A 5 38.60 17.57 2.46
N ASP A 6 37.61 17.53 3.35
CA ASP A 6 37.38 16.43 4.28
C ASP A 6 36.45 15.40 3.60
N PRO A 7 36.96 14.26 3.13
CA PRO A 7 36.19 13.29 2.32
C PRO A 7 35.13 12.53 3.14
N ASN A 8 34.98 12.82 4.43
CA ASN A 8 34.08 12.10 5.33
C ASN A 8 32.71 12.77 5.53
N LYS A 9 32.41 13.88 4.83
CA LYS A 9 31.14 14.62 4.99
C LYS A 9 30.03 14.31 3.99
N GLU A 10 30.28 13.48 2.97
CA GLU A 10 29.28 13.13 1.94
C GLU A 10 28.86 11.65 1.94
N LYS A 11 28.59 11.06 3.12
CA LYS A 11 27.86 9.78 3.21
C LYS A 11 26.94 9.72 4.43
N LYS A 12 26.00 10.66 4.51
CA LYS A 12 24.76 10.49 5.30
C LYS A 12 23.59 11.11 4.56
N ASN A 13 23.21 10.48 3.46
CA ASN A 13 21.87 10.68 2.92
C ASN A 13 21.31 9.35 2.40
N GLY A 14 20.23 8.93 3.06
CA GLY A 14 19.11 8.21 2.45
C GLY A 14 19.34 6.75 2.05
N GLY A 15 19.13 5.82 2.99
CA GLY A 15 18.94 4.40 2.66
C GLY A 15 18.80 3.54 3.91
N GLU A 16 19.84 3.52 4.74
CA GLU A 16 19.92 2.59 5.89
C GLU A 16 19.01 2.96 7.07
N SER A 17 18.63 4.23 7.24
CA SER A 17 17.85 4.66 8.43
C SER A 17 16.36 4.34 8.35
N ARG A 18 15.85 3.91 7.19
CA ARG A 18 14.42 3.59 7.05
C ARG A 18 14.13 2.16 7.44
N GLU A 19 15.08 1.22 7.36
CA GLU A 19 14.90 -0.18 7.80
C GLU A 19 14.98 -0.36 9.34
N GLY A 20 15.07 0.76 10.06
CA GLY A 20 15.22 0.79 11.51
C GLY A 20 14.04 0.21 12.30
N SER A 21 14.42 -0.11 13.52
CA SER A 21 13.58 -0.53 14.64
C SER A 21 12.56 0.57 15.02
N CYS A 22 11.47 0.23 15.71
CA CYS A 22 10.39 1.17 16.02
C CYS A 22 10.80 2.15 17.14
N ASP A 23 11.50 3.21 16.76
CA ASP A 23 11.95 4.28 17.65
C ASP A 23 10.97 5.47 17.68
N ARG A 24 9.80 5.34 17.04
CA ARG A 24 8.81 6.43 16.94
C ARG A 24 8.09 6.63 18.28
N SER A 25 8.20 7.84 18.84
CA SER A 25 7.58 8.24 20.12
C SER A 25 6.05 8.22 20.11
N GLU A 26 5.46 8.27 18.93
CA GLU A 26 4.03 8.28 18.66
C GLU A 26 3.39 6.88 18.63
N CYS A 27 4.21 5.82 18.66
CA CYS A 27 3.75 4.43 18.81
C CYS A 27 3.58 4.06 20.28
N ALA A 28 2.59 3.20 20.57
CA ALA A 28 2.35 2.70 21.91
C ALA A 28 3.57 1.92 22.48
N LEU A 29 3.71 1.95 23.80
CA LEU A 29 4.74 1.16 24.52
C LEU A 29 4.49 -0.34 24.39
N GLN A 30 3.21 -0.73 24.37
CA GLN A 30 2.80 -2.08 24.04
C GLN A 30 2.78 -2.27 22.53
N LYS A 31 3.57 -3.24 22.04
CA LYS A 31 3.64 -3.61 20.62
C LYS A 31 3.26 -5.07 20.44
N THR A 32 2.51 -5.35 19.39
CA THR A 32 2.11 -6.71 19.00
C THR A 32 2.62 -7.00 17.60
N CYS A 33 3.21 -8.18 17.41
CA CYS A 33 3.63 -8.65 16.09
C CYS A 33 2.41 -8.97 15.23
N SER A 34 2.32 -8.35 14.04
CA SER A 34 1.21 -8.55 13.10
C SER A 34 1.24 -9.89 12.37
N LEU A 35 2.37 -10.61 12.34
CA LEU A 35 2.55 -11.76 11.45
C LEU A 35 2.52 -13.12 12.14
N ASN A 36 3.09 -13.24 13.33
CA ASN A 36 3.12 -14.49 14.10
C ASN A 36 3.58 -15.73 13.30
N LEU A 37 4.60 -15.59 12.44
CA LEU A 37 5.04 -16.62 11.48
C LEU A 37 5.78 -17.80 12.13
N VAL A 38 6.49 -17.55 13.22
CA VAL A 38 7.41 -18.52 13.84
C VAL A 38 7.08 -18.74 15.32
N PRO A 39 7.38 -19.92 15.89
CA PRO A 39 7.15 -20.19 17.32
C PRO A 39 7.88 -19.22 18.26
N SER A 40 9.02 -18.66 17.82
CA SER A 40 9.81 -17.66 18.54
C SER A 40 9.27 -16.23 18.39
N CYS A 41 8.10 -16.04 17.78
CA CYS A 41 7.43 -14.74 17.69
C CYS A 41 7.28 -14.12 19.08
N LEU A 42 7.65 -12.83 19.20
CA LEU A 42 7.55 -12.11 20.47
C LEU A 42 6.11 -11.81 20.89
N LYS A 43 5.13 -12.07 20.01
CA LYS A 43 3.69 -11.80 20.22
C LYS A 43 3.49 -10.35 20.68
N THR A 44 2.91 -10.16 21.86
CA THR A 44 2.71 -8.85 22.48
C THR A 44 3.75 -8.63 23.56
N VAL A 45 4.48 -7.52 23.46
CA VAL A 45 5.48 -7.09 24.44
C VAL A 45 5.13 -5.70 24.94
N THR A 46 5.08 -5.54 26.27
CA THR A 46 4.99 -4.24 26.95
C THR A 46 6.39 -3.67 27.16
N ASP A 47 6.52 -2.35 27.14
CA ASP A 47 7.82 -1.64 27.24
C ASP A 47 8.82 -2.06 26.15
N ALA A 48 8.30 -2.38 24.96
CA ALA A 48 9.11 -2.74 23.81
C ALA A 48 9.95 -1.53 23.36
N CYS A 49 11.22 -1.52 23.76
CA CYS A 49 12.26 -0.65 23.18
C CYS A 49 12.42 -0.95 21.69
N GLY A 50 12.71 0.07 20.88
CA GLY A 50 12.61 0.03 19.42
C GLY A 50 13.27 -1.19 18.77
N LYS A 51 14.37 -1.70 19.34
CA LYS A 51 15.18 -2.81 18.82
C LYS A 51 14.43 -4.11 18.49
N ASN A 52 13.29 -4.38 19.14
CA ASN A 52 12.61 -5.68 19.01
C ASN A 52 11.56 -5.72 17.89
N PHE A 53 11.14 -4.56 17.39
CA PHE A 53 10.03 -4.45 16.45
C PHE A 53 10.35 -3.50 15.29
N TYR A 54 10.00 -3.92 14.09
CA TYR A 54 10.01 -3.09 12.89
C TYR A 54 8.64 -2.43 12.73
N HIS A 55 8.65 -1.12 12.51
CA HIS A 55 7.45 -0.31 12.33
C HIS A 55 6.86 -0.47 10.93
N LEU A 56 5.53 -0.64 10.82
CA LEU A 56 4.78 -0.61 9.56
C LEU A 56 3.84 0.59 9.49
N THR A 57 2.92 0.69 10.45
CA THR A 57 1.96 1.79 10.62
C THR A 57 1.77 2.04 12.11
N LYS A 58 1.08 3.12 12.49
CA LYS A 58 0.67 3.32 13.87
C LYS A 58 -0.32 2.22 14.25
N GLY A 59 0.20 1.22 14.97
CA GLY A 59 -0.55 0.07 15.44
C GLY A 59 -0.10 -1.28 14.86
N GLU A 60 0.68 -1.28 13.78
CA GLU A 60 1.15 -2.50 13.11
C GLU A 60 2.67 -2.58 13.13
N HIS A 61 3.18 -3.72 13.61
CA HIS A 61 4.60 -3.93 13.84
C HIS A 61 4.98 -5.38 13.55
N VAL A 62 6.24 -5.63 13.20
CA VAL A 62 6.78 -6.99 13.02
C VAL A 62 7.90 -7.21 14.01
N CYS A 63 7.85 -8.27 14.79
CA CYS A 63 8.96 -8.57 15.71
C CYS A 63 10.20 -9.09 14.97
N GLY A 64 11.39 -8.89 15.56
CA GLY A 64 12.68 -9.35 15.04
C GLY A 64 12.65 -10.78 14.46
N PRO A 65 12.27 -11.79 15.26
CA PRO A 65 12.23 -13.18 14.80
C PRO A 65 11.35 -13.42 13.56
N CYS A 66 10.19 -12.76 13.48
CA CYS A 66 9.32 -12.88 12.30
C CYS A 66 9.87 -12.10 11.10
N TYR A 67 10.63 -11.03 11.32
CA TYR A 67 11.24 -10.26 10.25
C TYR A 67 12.41 -11.02 9.62
N ASP A 68 13.24 -11.67 10.45
CA ASP A 68 14.39 -12.47 9.99
C ASP A 68 13.96 -13.69 9.15
N GLU A 69 12.84 -14.33 9.53
CA GLU A 69 12.20 -15.43 8.78
C GLU A 69 11.90 -15.07 7.32
N LEU A 70 11.71 -13.79 7.00
CA LEU A 70 11.29 -13.34 5.66
C LEU A 70 12.41 -13.37 4.64
N TRP A 71 13.67 -13.30 5.04
CA TRP A 71 14.77 -13.04 4.10
C TRP A 71 16.05 -13.83 4.39
N MET A 72 16.23 -14.34 5.60
CA MET A 72 17.40 -15.16 5.91
C MET A 72 17.34 -16.49 5.15
N THR A 73 18.48 -16.93 4.63
CA THR A 73 18.57 -18.16 3.83
C THR A 73 18.21 -19.40 4.65
N GLY A 74 17.40 -20.29 4.08
CA GLY A 74 16.96 -21.54 4.72
C GLY A 74 15.60 -21.46 5.42
N HIS A 75 15.00 -20.28 5.48
CA HIS A 75 13.65 -20.06 6.02
C HIS A 75 12.56 -20.26 4.94
N ILE A 76 11.35 -20.61 5.36
CA ILE A 76 10.24 -20.97 4.44
C ILE A 76 9.79 -19.72 3.66
N HIS A 77 9.70 -18.57 4.35
CA HIS A 77 9.20 -17.34 3.75
C HIS A 77 10.26 -16.62 2.89
N ALA A 78 11.53 -17.01 3.01
CA ALA A 78 12.62 -16.44 2.20
C ALA A 78 12.46 -16.72 0.71
N GLN A 79 11.89 -17.88 0.34
CA GLN A 79 11.61 -18.18 -1.07
C GLN A 79 10.48 -17.31 -1.60
N HIS A 80 9.39 -17.16 -0.85
CA HIS A 80 8.28 -16.27 -1.25
C HIS A 80 8.74 -14.81 -1.40
N PHE A 81 9.61 -14.34 -0.51
CA PHE A 81 10.21 -13.01 -0.63
C PHE A 81 11.08 -12.90 -1.89
N ALA A 82 11.88 -13.92 -2.21
CA ALA A 82 12.71 -13.94 -3.42
C ALA A 82 11.86 -13.90 -4.71
N ASP A 83 10.78 -14.69 -4.76
CA ASP A 83 9.87 -14.73 -5.91
C ASP A 83 9.12 -13.39 -6.08
N TRP A 84 8.60 -12.85 -4.97
CA TRP A 84 8.00 -11.51 -4.94
C TRP A 84 8.98 -10.44 -5.41
N LYS A 85 10.24 -10.49 -4.97
CA LYS A 85 11.28 -9.55 -5.34
C LYS A 85 11.56 -9.55 -6.84
N VAL A 86 11.53 -10.73 -7.48
CA VAL A 86 11.67 -10.85 -8.95
C VAL A 86 10.52 -10.14 -9.66
N ALA A 87 9.28 -10.32 -9.19
CA ALA A 87 8.12 -9.62 -9.77
C ALA A 87 8.21 -8.10 -9.53
N TRP A 88 8.53 -7.69 -8.31
CA TRP A 88 8.66 -6.29 -7.91
C TRP A 88 9.67 -5.52 -8.78
N CYS A 89 10.87 -6.06 -8.97
CA CYS A 89 11.93 -5.41 -9.74
C CYS A 89 11.61 -5.22 -11.23
N LYS A 90 10.59 -5.89 -11.80
CA LYS A 90 10.23 -5.71 -13.21
C LYS A 90 9.50 -4.39 -13.46
N MET A 91 8.71 -3.92 -12.50
CA MET A 91 7.76 -2.82 -12.70
C MET A 91 7.71 -1.83 -11.53
N SER A 92 8.77 -1.80 -10.72
CA SER A 92 8.96 -0.79 -9.67
C SER A 92 10.33 -0.14 -9.73
N ARG A 93 10.40 1.13 -9.29
CA ARG A 93 11.66 1.85 -9.07
C ARG A 93 12.14 1.78 -7.63
N CYS A 94 11.25 1.48 -6.69
CA CYS A 94 11.60 1.29 -5.29
C CYS A 94 12.42 0.02 -5.07
N PHE A 95 13.48 0.12 -4.26
CA PHE A 95 14.27 -1.03 -3.87
C PHE A 95 13.44 -1.97 -2.96
N PRO A 96 13.32 -3.26 -3.30
CA PRO A 96 12.53 -4.22 -2.53
C PRO A 96 13.17 -4.51 -1.17
N THR A 97 12.40 -4.35 -0.10
CA THR A 97 12.81 -4.68 1.28
C THR A 97 11.81 -5.65 1.92
N PRO A 98 12.20 -6.40 2.97
CA PRO A 98 11.25 -7.26 3.69
C PRO A 98 10.05 -6.47 4.22
N ARG A 99 10.22 -5.19 4.56
CA ARG A 99 9.10 -4.33 4.96
C ARG A 99 8.06 -4.14 3.86
N PHE A 100 8.49 -3.85 2.63
CA PHE A 100 7.57 -3.75 1.49
C PHE A 100 6.83 -5.07 1.27
N PHE A 101 7.56 -6.18 1.34
CA PHE A 101 6.95 -7.51 1.22
C PHE A 101 5.90 -7.77 2.30
N VAL A 102 6.16 -7.39 3.55
CA VAL A 102 5.17 -7.54 4.62
C VAL A 102 3.90 -6.75 4.31
N GLN A 103 4.03 -5.47 3.96
CA GLN A 103 2.87 -4.63 3.71
C GLN A 103 2.10 -5.05 2.45
N ASP A 104 2.81 -5.56 1.45
CA ASP A 104 2.22 -5.96 0.18
C ASP A 104 1.63 -7.37 0.19
N GLN A 105 2.14 -8.31 1.00
CA GLN A 105 1.81 -9.74 0.86
C GLN A 105 1.35 -10.42 2.16
N LEU A 106 1.72 -9.89 3.33
CA LEU A 106 1.56 -10.62 4.60
C LEU A 106 0.66 -9.94 5.63
N LEU A 107 0.40 -8.64 5.50
CA LEU A 107 -0.51 -7.96 6.41
C LEU A 107 -1.94 -8.50 6.25
N PRO A 108 -2.65 -8.78 7.35
CA PRO A 108 -4.07 -9.14 7.28
C PRO A 108 -4.90 -8.01 6.68
N TYR A 109 -5.89 -8.37 5.87
CA TYR A 109 -6.86 -7.39 5.38
C TYR A 109 -7.77 -6.91 6.50
N TRP A 110 -8.31 -5.71 6.32
CA TRP A 110 -9.38 -5.16 7.14
C TRP A 110 -10.62 -4.97 6.28
N LEU A 111 -11.74 -5.57 6.70
CA LEU A 111 -13.00 -5.53 5.96
C LEU A 111 -14.11 -4.92 6.79
N GLU A 112 -14.95 -4.11 6.15
CA GLU A 112 -16.15 -3.54 6.74
C GLU A 112 -17.29 -4.57 6.72
N CYS A 113 -17.88 -4.86 7.87
CA CYS A 113 -19.02 -5.76 7.96
C CYS A 113 -20.27 -5.14 7.31
N THR A 114 -20.87 -5.83 6.35
CA THR A 114 -22.11 -5.42 5.65
C THR A 114 -23.34 -5.25 6.54
N LYS A 115 -23.33 -5.81 7.76
CA LYS A 115 -24.47 -5.76 8.70
C LYS A 115 -24.36 -4.65 9.73
N CYS A 116 -23.16 -4.37 10.23
CA CYS A 116 -22.95 -3.44 11.35
C CYS A 116 -21.96 -2.31 11.07
N HIS A 117 -21.35 -2.28 9.88
CA HIS A 117 -20.42 -1.24 9.44
C HIS A 117 -19.16 -1.08 10.29
N LYS A 118 -18.84 -2.08 11.12
CA LYS A 118 -17.59 -2.16 11.88
C LYS A 118 -16.53 -2.87 11.05
N TYR A 119 -15.30 -2.36 11.10
CA TYR A 119 -14.13 -3.00 10.50
C TYR A 119 -13.61 -4.14 11.37
N ARG A 120 -13.23 -5.24 10.71
CA ARG A 120 -12.64 -6.43 11.33
C ARG A 120 -11.38 -6.83 10.58
N LYS A 121 -10.40 -7.34 11.32
CA LYS A 121 -9.32 -8.11 10.70
C LYS A 121 -9.92 -9.34 10.05
N TYR A 122 -9.62 -9.53 8.77
CA TYR A 122 -10.02 -10.70 8.03
C TYR A 122 -9.04 -11.82 8.34
N ASP A 123 -9.56 -12.92 8.86
CA ASP A 123 -8.78 -14.12 9.16
C ASP A 123 -8.56 -14.88 7.85
N SER A 124 -7.53 -14.48 7.12
CA SER A 124 -7.07 -15.14 5.89
C SER A 124 -5.69 -15.72 6.08
N GLU A 125 -5.42 -16.81 5.36
CA GLU A 125 -4.07 -17.32 5.19
C GLU A 125 -3.14 -16.22 4.64
N ALA A 126 -1.87 -16.25 5.07
CA ALA A 126 -0.85 -15.36 4.54
C ALA A 126 -0.74 -15.52 3.01
N LEU A 127 -0.40 -14.44 2.30
CA LEU A 127 -0.29 -14.41 0.83
C LEU A 127 -1.61 -14.55 0.06
N LYS A 128 -2.76 -14.66 0.75
CA LYS A 128 -4.06 -14.63 0.07
C LYS A 128 -4.29 -13.24 -0.54
N VAL A 129 -4.65 -13.20 -1.82
CA VAL A 129 -5.18 -11.98 -2.45
C VAL A 129 -6.69 -11.99 -2.29
N ILE A 130 -7.24 -10.95 -1.65
CA ILE A 130 -8.69 -10.85 -1.46
C ILE A 130 -9.40 -10.46 -2.76
N THR A 131 -10.58 -11.02 -2.99
CA THR A 131 -11.41 -10.73 -4.16
C THR A 131 -12.55 -9.77 -3.85
N VAL A 132 -13.05 -9.06 -4.87
CA VAL A 132 -14.19 -8.15 -4.74
C VAL A 132 -15.44 -8.83 -4.15
N PRO A 133 -15.85 -10.04 -4.60
CA PRO A 133 -17.01 -10.72 -4.01
C PRO A 133 -16.84 -11.06 -2.53
N GLU A 134 -15.62 -11.34 -2.07
CA GLU A 134 -15.35 -11.56 -0.64
C GLU A 134 -15.50 -10.29 0.17
N ILE A 135 -15.07 -9.14 -0.37
CA ILE A 135 -15.25 -7.83 0.26
C ILE A 135 -16.75 -7.51 0.36
N GLU A 136 -17.50 -7.65 -0.74
CA GLU A 136 -18.93 -7.29 -0.82
C GLU A 136 -19.83 -8.19 0.04
N SER A 137 -19.43 -9.44 0.27
CA SER A 137 -20.21 -10.40 1.05
C SER A 137 -19.77 -10.52 2.51
N PHE A 138 -18.72 -9.79 2.92
CA PHE A 138 -18.17 -9.93 4.26
C PHE A 138 -19.18 -9.56 5.35
N SER A 139 -19.38 -10.46 6.30
CA SER A 139 -20.11 -10.17 7.54
C SER A 139 -19.44 -10.83 8.73
N CYS A 140 -19.29 -10.08 9.82
CA CYS A 140 -18.65 -10.59 11.02
C CYS A 140 -19.56 -11.57 11.79
N SER A 141 -18.96 -12.51 12.50
CA SER A 141 -19.67 -13.49 13.33
C SER A 141 -20.47 -12.86 14.47
N ASP A 142 -19.93 -11.80 15.08
CA ASP A 142 -20.58 -11.06 16.18
C ASP A 142 -20.56 -9.55 15.92
N CYS A 143 -21.74 -9.01 15.63
CA CYS A 143 -21.95 -7.56 15.44
C CYS A 143 -21.97 -6.78 16.76
N SER A 144 -22.20 -7.44 17.89
CA SER A 144 -22.24 -6.81 19.21
C SER A 144 -20.85 -6.48 19.73
N ALA A 145 -19.84 -7.28 19.37
CA ALA A 145 -18.44 -7.05 19.72
C ALA A 145 -17.99 -5.61 19.36
N PRO A 146 -17.21 -4.95 20.23
CA PRO A 146 -16.68 -3.62 19.95
C PRO A 146 -15.77 -3.63 18.72
N GLU A 147 -15.64 -2.49 18.04
CA GLU A 147 -14.68 -2.33 16.96
C GLU A 147 -13.24 -2.31 17.50
N ASP A 148 -12.30 -2.88 16.75
CA ASP A 148 -10.89 -2.87 17.14
C ASP A 148 -10.36 -1.43 17.17
N ARG A 149 -9.58 -1.09 18.20
CA ARG A 149 -9.00 0.24 18.36
C ARG A 149 -8.13 0.65 17.18
N LEU A 150 -7.44 -0.30 16.54
CA LEU A 150 -6.62 -0.02 15.36
C LEU A 150 -7.46 0.52 14.20
N ALA A 151 -8.64 -0.06 13.97
CA ALA A 151 -9.56 0.43 12.94
C ALA A 151 -10.16 1.80 13.31
N ILE A 152 -10.43 2.04 14.60
CA ILE A 152 -10.89 3.35 15.08
C ILE A 152 -9.81 4.41 14.85
N GLU A 153 -8.56 4.12 15.21
CA GLU A 153 -7.43 5.05 15.04
C GLU A 153 -7.10 5.33 13.57
N ALA A 154 -7.26 4.34 12.68
CA ALA A 154 -7.02 4.48 11.25
C ALA A 154 -7.93 5.52 10.56
N ARG A 155 -9.06 5.90 11.18
CA ARG A 155 -9.93 6.99 10.69
C ARG A 155 -9.34 8.38 10.90
N ASN A 156 -8.30 8.52 11.70
CA ASN A 156 -7.62 9.81 11.87
C ASN A 156 -6.92 10.18 10.54
N PRO A 157 -7.16 11.36 9.96
CA PRO A 157 -6.55 11.76 8.69
C PRO A 157 -5.01 11.67 8.66
N ASN A 158 -4.37 11.89 9.81
CA ASN A 158 -2.91 11.84 9.92
C ASN A 158 -2.38 10.43 10.20
N TRP A 159 -3.24 9.44 10.45
CA TRP A 159 -2.81 8.06 10.67
C TRP A 159 -1.98 7.55 9.49
N ILE A 160 -2.34 7.94 8.28
CA ILE A 160 -1.65 7.48 7.07
C ILE A 160 -0.20 7.95 7.00
N LEU A 161 0.13 9.10 7.59
CA LEU A 161 1.50 9.63 7.68
C LEU A 161 2.39 8.78 8.61
N SER A 162 1.79 7.90 9.41
CA SER A 162 2.53 6.94 10.22
C SER A 162 3.06 5.77 9.40
N ALA A 163 2.54 5.51 8.20
CA ALA A 163 2.97 4.39 7.39
C ALA A 163 4.46 4.51 7.03
N ALA A 164 5.18 3.39 7.11
CA ALA A 164 6.60 3.32 6.78
C ALA A 164 6.83 3.38 5.26
N VAL A 165 5.89 2.81 4.50
CA VAL A 165 5.81 2.87 3.04
C VAL A 165 4.36 3.12 2.64
N ALA A 166 4.14 3.72 1.47
CA ALA A 166 2.81 3.95 0.95
C ALA A 166 2.11 2.60 0.63
N PRO A 167 0.84 2.41 1.05
CA PRO A 167 0.04 1.28 0.59
C PRO A 167 -0.19 1.36 -0.92
N LEU A 168 -0.17 0.19 -1.58
CA LEU A 168 -0.38 0.05 -3.01
C LEU A 168 -1.64 -0.79 -3.26
N LEU A 169 -2.41 -0.42 -4.27
CA LEU A 169 -3.61 -1.15 -4.65
C LEU A 169 -3.24 -2.46 -5.36
N HIS A 170 -3.91 -3.55 -5.00
CA HIS A 170 -3.81 -4.82 -5.71
C HIS A 170 -4.85 -4.88 -6.82
N ASN A 171 -4.49 -5.47 -7.96
CA ASN A 171 -5.41 -5.69 -9.09
C ASN A 171 -6.24 -4.46 -9.50
N SER A 172 -5.65 -3.26 -9.41
CA SER A 172 -6.35 -2.05 -9.83
C SER A 172 -6.64 -2.11 -11.34
N PRO A 173 -7.89 -1.83 -11.78
CA PRO A 173 -8.22 -1.77 -13.20
C PRO A 173 -7.42 -0.68 -13.95
N SER A 174 -6.82 0.28 -13.24
CA SER A 174 -5.92 1.29 -13.83
C SER A 174 -4.72 0.68 -14.56
N LEU A 175 -4.37 -0.58 -14.27
CA LEU A 175 -3.37 -1.36 -15.00
C LEU A 175 -3.63 -1.37 -16.51
N TYR A 176 -4.90 -1.35 -16.94
CA TYR A 176 -5.26 -1.30 -18.36
C TYR A 176 -4.59 -0.13 -19.09
N TYR A 177 -4.55 1.04 -18.47
CA TYR A 177 -3.98 2.24 -19.08
C TYR A 177 -2.50 2.45 -18.77
N LEU A 178 -2.04 1.98 -17.61
CA LEU A 178 -0.77 2.44 -17.03
C LEU A 178 0.39 1.45 -17.19
N LYS A 179 0.11 0.15 -17.35
CA LYS A 179 1.13 -0.92 -17.26
C LYS A 179 2.30 -0.78 -18.24
N ASP A 180 2.06 -0.25 -19.44
CA ASP A 180 3.08 -0.18 -20.51
C ASP A 180 3.85 1.15 -20.51
N HIS A 181 3.45 2.10 -19.66
CA HIS A 181 3.94 3.48 -19.71
C HIS A 181 4.48 4.00 -18.37
N TYR A 182 4.12 3.36 -17.26
CA TYR A 182 4.46 3.81 -15.91
C TYR A 182 4.98 2.67 -15.04
N TYR A 183 5.86 3.00 -14.11
CA TYR A 183 6.18 2.10 -12.99
C TYR A 183 4.99 2.07 -12.03
N LEU A 184 4.58 0.87 -11.62
CA LEU A 184 3.31 0.67 -10.92
C LEU A 184 3.32 1.24 -9.50
N ASP A 185 4.47 1.19 -8.83
CA ASP A 185 4.67 1.78 -7.51
C ASP A 185 4.52 3.31 -7.51
N GLU A 186 4.90 3.99 -8.59
CA GLU A 186 4.76 5.45 -8.75
C GLU A 186 3.30 5.89 -8.96
N VAL A 187 2.43 4.98 -9.41
CA VAL A 187 1.00 5.26 -9.67
C VAL A 187 0.05 4.61 -8.67
N GLY A 188 0.59 4.09 -7.56
CA GLY A 188 -0.18 3.54 -6.44
C GLY A 188 -0.71 2.12 -6.64
N VAL A 189 -0.06 1.30 -7.48
CA VAL A 189 -0.45 -0.08 -7.76
C VAL A 189 0.70 -1.03 -7.43
N SER A 190 0.38 -2.18 -6.83
CA SER A 190 1.40 -3.19 -6.49
C SER A 190 1.91 -3.87 -7.75
N PRO A 191 3.24 -3.84 -8.01
CA PRO A 191 3.84 -4.58 -9.13
C PRO A 191 3.68 -6.11 -9.01
N ALA A 192 3.66 -6.64 -7.79
CA ALA A 192 3.62 -8.07 -7.54
C ALA A 192 2.20 -8.64 -7.53
N ALA A 193 1.20 -7.82 -7.20
CA ALA A 193 -0.22 -8.19 -7.23
C ALA A 193 -0.95 -7.66 -8.46
N ALA A 194 -0.23 -7.38 -9.55
CA ALA A 194 -0.82 -6.96 -10.82
C ALA A 194 -1.30 -8.18 -11.62
N SER A 195 -2.61 -8.38 -11.67
CA SER A 195 -3.24 -9.26 -12.67
C SER A 195 -3.51 -8.47 -13.94
N TYR A 196 -3.18 -9.05 -15.09
CA TYR A 196 -3.40 -8.47 -16.42
C TYR A 196 -4.58 -9.20 -17.07
N PRO A 197 -5.77 -8.60 -17.07
CA PRO A 197 -6.90 -9.19 -17.77
C PRO A 197 -6.65 -9.02 -19.27
N GLU A 198 -6.43 -10.12 -19.99
CA GLU A 198 -6.14 -10.07 -21.43
C GLU A 198 -7.37 -9.62 -22.27
N ASP A 199 -8.58 -9.71 -21.71
CA ASP A 199 -9.85 -9.55 -22.43
C ASP A 199 -10.75 -8.41 -21.91
N ILE A 200 -10.19 -7.29 -21.40
CA ILE A 200 -11.03 -6.12 -21.09
C ILE A 200 -11.25 -5.29 -22.35
N THR A 201 -12.45 -5.41 -22.91
CA THR A 201 -12.97 -4.44 -23.89
C THR A 201 -13.62 -3.28 -23.16
N ILE A 202 -12.94 -2.14 -23.12
CA ILE A 202 -13.52 -0.90 -22.60
C ILE A 202 -14.29 -0.19 -23.72
N PRO A 203 -15.61 0.03 -23.58
CA PRO A 203 -16.42 0.69 -24.61
C PRO A 203 -15.91 2.08 -24.98
N SER A 204 -15.31 2.78 -24.02
CA SER A 204 -14.77 4.14 -24.18
C SER A 204 -13.35 4.19 -24.75
N SER A 205 -12.65 3.05 -24.90
CA SER A 205 -11.23 3.01 -25.31
C SER A 205 -10.94 3.66 -26.67
N SER A 206 -11.95 3.77 -27.54
CA SER A 206 -11.81 4.39 -28.86
C SER A 206 -11.86 5.93 -28.84
N PHE A 207 -12.32 6.55 -27.74
CA PHE A 207 -12.50 8.01 -27.66
C PHE A 207 -12.13 8.64 -26.31
N MET A 208 -11.87 7.85 -25.27
CA MET A 208 -11.40 8.33 -23.96
C MET A 208 -10.02 7.77 -23.64
N ALA A 209 -9.10 8.69 -23.32
CA ALA A 209 -7.75 8.36 -22.88
C ALA A 209 -7.43 9.27 -21.67
N PRO A 210 -7.77 8.83 -20.44
CA PRO A 210 -7.84 9.74 -19.29
C PRO A 210 -6.46 10.09 -18.70
N PHE A 211 -5.43 9.30 -18.98
CA PHE A 211 -4.09 9.50 -18.45
C PHE A 211 -3.16 10.02 -19.53
N HIS A 212 -2.30 10.96 -19.15
CA HIS A 212 -1.22 11.40 -20.02
C HIS A 212 -0.29 10.20 -20.26
N ILE A 213 0.06 9.95 -21.52
CA ILE A 213 1.12 9.00 -21.88
C ILE A 213 2.31 9.86 -22.31
N PRO A 214 3.53 9.60 -21.78
CA PRO A 214 4.71 10.33 -22.21
C PRO A 214 4.83 10.34 -23.74
N GLU A 215 5.29 11.46 -24.30
CA GLU A 215 5.53 11.64 -25.74
C GLU A 215 4.28 11.80 -26.62
N GLN A 216 3.06 11.71 -26.06
CA GLN A 216 1.81 11.96 -26.79
C GLN A 216 1.17 13.30 -26.39
N PRO A 217 0.93 14.23 -27.34
CA PRO A 217 0.18 15.44 -27.05
C PRO A 217 -1.30 15.08 -26.87
N MET A 218 -1.79 15.21 -25.64
CA MET A 218 -3.16 14.86 -25.26
C MET A 218 -3.81 16.00 -24.48
N ALA A 219 -5.06 16.30 -24.80
CA ALA A 219 -5.88 17.23 -24.03
C ALA A 219 -6.80 16.45 -23.08
N PHE A 220 -7.23 17.09 -21.99
CA PHE A 220 -8.14 16.51 -20.99
C PHE A 220 -7.64 15.22 -20.32
N CYS A 221 -6.32 15.05 -20.27
CA CYS A 221 -5.67 13.97 -19.53
C CYS A 221 -5.05 14.48 -18.23
N VAL A 222 -4.96 13.61 -17.23
CA VAL A 222 -4.23 13.88 -15.98
C VAL A 222 -2.94 13.07 -15.92
N ARG A 223 -1.92 13.57 -15.23
CA ARG A 223 -0.71 12.76 -14.97
C ARG A 223 -1.00 11.75 -13.87
N PRO A 224 -0.81 10.43 -14.10
CA PRO A 224 -1.15 9.40 -13.11
C PRO A 224 -0.21 9.40 -11.88
N ASP A 225 0.99 9.96 -12.03
CA ASP A 225 2.10 9.96 -11.07
C ASP A 225 2.29 11.30 -10.34
N VAL A 226 1.50 12.33 -10.69
CA VAL A 226 1.63 13.67 -10.10
C VAL A 226 0.27 14.26 -9.78
N MET A 227 0.14 14.87 -8.60
CA MET A 227 -1.06 15.62 -8.23
C MET A 227 -1.15 16.93 -9.01
N GLU A 228 -2.33 17.23 -9.53
CA GLU A 228 -2.62 18.51 -10.19
C GLU A 228 -2.70 19.65 -9.17
N TYR A 229 -2.56 20.90 -9.64
CA TYR A 229 -2.55 22.07 -8.76
C TYR A 229 -3.78 22.18 -7.86
N ASP A 230 -4.97 21.94 -8.42
CA ASP A 230 -6.22 21.99 -7.67
C ASP A 230 -6.37 20.83 -6.68
N GLU A 231 -5.80 19.66 -7.01
CA GLU A 231 -5.74 18.50 -6.11
C GLU A 231 -4.87 18.84 -4.88
N LEU A 232 -3.70 19.44 -5.09
CA LEU A 232 -2.81 19.88 -4.00
C LEU A 232 -3.44 20.97 -3.12
N LYS A 233 -4.16 21.91 -3.73
CA LYS A 233 -4.89 22.95 -3.00
C LYS A 233 -6.01 22.36 -2.15
N ARG A 234 -6.69 21.32 -2.65
CA ARG A 234 -7.80 20.67 -1.95
C ARG A 234 -7.34 19.67 -0.90
N PHE A 235 -6.26 18.96 -1.15
CA PHE A 235 -5.74 17.87 -0.30
C PHE A 235 -4.24 18.06 0.01
N PRO A 236 -3.86 19.15 0.72
CA PRO A 236 -2.47 19.46 1.00
C PRO A 236 -1.75 18.40 1.85
N GLN A 237 -2.49 17.58 2.61
CA GLN A 237 -1.91 16.52 3.45
C GLN A 237 -1.17 15.43 2.64
N TYR A 238 -1.49 15.27 1.35
CA TYR A 238 -0.83 14.29 0.48
C TYR A 238 0.36 14.88 -0.30
N SER A 239 0.69 16.17 -0.12
CA SER A 239 1.79 16.79 -0.87
C SER A 239 3.16 16.15 -0.58
N ALA A 240 3.34 15.61 0.63
CA ALA A 240 4.57 14.95 1.04
C ALA A 240 4.63 13.47 0.62
N GLU A 241 3.48 12.80 0.56
CA GLU A 241 3.35 11.39 0.20
C GLU A 241 2.08 11.20 -0.64
N PRO A 242 2.15 11.41 -1.97
CA PRO A 242 0.97 11.49 -2.83
C PRO A 242 0.49 10.12 -3.33
N ILE A 243 1.30 9.07 -3.20
CA ILE A 243 1.08 7.76 -3.84
C ILE A 243 -0.31 7.17 -3.56
N ILE A 244 -0.79 7.34 -2.32
CA ILE A 244 -2.09 6.83 -1.87
C ILE A 244 -3.24 7.57 -2.55
N TYR A 245 -3.13 8.90 -2.60
CA TYR A 245 -4.09 9.74 -3.28
C TYR A 245 -4.12 9.42 -4.78
N LEU A 246 -2.95 9.29 -5.40
CA LEU A 246 -2.81 8.97 -6.81
C LEU A 246 -3.41 7.61 -7.14
N GLY A 247 -3.12 6.57 -6.35
CA GLY A 247 -3.72 5.24 -6.53
C GLY A 247 -5.26 5.29 -6.51
N LEU A 248 -5.84 5.97 -5.52
CA LEU A 248 -7.29 6.13 -5.41
C LEU A 248 -7.89 6.96 -6.55
N ARG A 249 -7.24 8.07 -6.92
CA ARG A 249 -7.69 8.94 -8.02
C ARG A 249 -7.63 8.20 -9.36
N ASN A 250 -6.55 7.47 -9.61
CA ASN A 250 -6.38 6.67 -10.83
C ASN A 250 -7.43 5.55 -10.89
N LEU A 251 -7.73 4.90 -9.76
CA LEU A 251 -8.80 3.91 -9.66
C LEU A 251 -10.16 4.51 -10.03
N ILE A 252 -10.54 5.64 -9.41
CA ILE A 252 -11.84 6.29 -9.65
C ILE A 252 -11.99 6.71 -11.11
N ILE A 253 -10.98 7.37 -11.67
CA ILE A 253 -10.98 7.78 -13.08
C ILE A 253 -11.12 6.55 -13.98
N THR A 254 -10.40 5.47 -13.68
CA THR A 254 -10.48 4.25 -14.49
C THR A 254 -11.87 3.62 -14.44
N LEU A 255 -12.45 3.45 -13.25
CA LEU A 255 -13.78 2.89 -13.09
C LEU A 255 -14.84 3.71 -13.82
N TRP A 256 -14.75 5.04 -13.75
CA TRP A 256 -15.63 5.94 -14.50
C TRP A 256 -15.48 5.75 -16.01
N ASN A 257 -14.24 5.69 -16.51
CA ASN A 257 -13.99 5.52 -17.95
C ASN A 257 -14.44 4.13 -18.44
N MET A 258 -14.31 3.09 -17.60
CA MET A 258 -14.77 1.75 -17.92
C MET A 258 -16.29 1.69 -18.05
N ASN A 259 -17.03 2.48 -17.27
CA ASN A 259 -18.49 2.48 -17.29
C ASN A 259 -19.11 3.86 -17.02
N PRO A 260 -19.02 4.81 -17.96
CA PRO A 260 -19.40 6.21 -17.74
C PRO A 260 -20.92 6.41 -17.60
N CYS A 261 -21.73 5.41 -17.97
CA CYS A 261 -23.19 5.52 -18.04
C CYS A 261 -23.93 4.95 -16.82
N VAL A 262 -23.24 4.30 -15.87
CA VAL A 262 -23.90 3.62 -14.72
C VAL A 262 -24.19 4.53 -13.53
N SER A 263 -23.66 5.76 -13.51
CA SER A 263 -23.87 6.74 -12.43
C SER A 263 -25.08 7.64 -12.60
N SER A 264 -25.97 7.38 -13.57
CA SER A 264 -27.13 8.24 -13.83
C SER A 264 -28.42 7.67 -13.24
N PRO A 265 -28.89 8.16 -12.07
CA PRO A 265 -30.31 8.28 -11.81
C PRO A 265 -30.82 9.56 -12.51
N LEU A 266 -30.65 9.66 -13.83
CA LEU A 266 -31.51 10.48 -14.69
C LEU A 266 -32.33 9.51 -15.53
N ARG A 267 -33.20 8.76 -14.83
CA ARG A 267 -34.50 8.45 -15.41
C ARG A 267 -35.32 9.74 -15.29
N ASP A 268 -35.98 10.08 -16.39
CA ASP A 268 -37.01 11.12 -16.53
C ASP A 268 -36.50 12.55 -16.79
N PHE A 269 -36.15 12.82 -18.06
CA PHE A 269 -36.61 13.99 -18.82
C PHE A 269 -36.98 13.57 -20.25
#